data_AF-A0AAT9LZP1-F1
#
_entry.id   AF-A0AAT9LZP1-F1
#
_cell.length_a   1.000
_cell.length_b   1.000
_cell.length_c   1.000
_cell.angle_alpha   90.00
_cell.angle_beta   90.00
_cell.angle_gamma   90.00
#
_symmetry.space_group_name_H-M   'P 1'
#
loop_
_entity.id
_entity.type
_entity.pdbx_description
1 polymer ?
#
loop_
_entity_poly.entity_id
_entity_poly.type
_entity_poly.pdbx_seq_one_letter_code
_entity_poly.pdbx_strand_id
1 'polypeptide(L)'
;MKHKGITVLVPLALASAAALGLSPAAQAVPPTVQGDTQLVTTDTWGDLQHTIRHPDGSWQRVGLIPGYGHVDYLTSTSLHGEDNVVVEYHTGPSNNPNIQAARLIRHDNGNWDFHASMPQLPVSPEPIAAVAVDDQLNVVSLTPDGPQVATLGPDDQWSGFSTVPLGTHLRSIAAVDHDGALRVVGLSGDGLTVSVIDRTATGWSPVTRTQVDVGEGNIATQLAAVQVGDTLQVGAVVNSTTDSNAIPSIAFATMDKSGAWSAFAGLRALVWGRPSQLSMVATLGNGETQLAYTTTTGDTYHTIRHADGTWQDAGSVQQVAGGEAALGPVTITGY
;
A
#
# COMPACT_ATOMS: atom_id res chain seq x y z
N MET A 1 -4.32 64.36 -52.43
CA MET A 1 -3.15 63.53 -52.08
C MET A 1 -3.58 62.56 -51.00
N LYS A 2 -3.63 61.25 -51.30
CA LYS A 2 -4.06 60.19 -50.39
C LYS A 2 -2.81 59.50 -49.84
N HIS A 3 -2.61 59.49 -48.53
CA HIS A 3 -1.53 58.75 -47.89
C HIS A 3 -1.86 57.25 -47.88
N LYS A 4 -1.03 56.43 -48.53
CA LYS A 4 -1.04 54.96 -48.42
C LYS A 4 -0.20 54.57 -47.20
N GLY A 5 -0.82 53.91 -46.23
CA GLY A 5 -0.11 53.22 -45.15
C GLY A 5 0.56 51.94 -45.68
N ILE A 6 1.85 51.78 -45.38
CA ILE A 6 2.60 50.54 -45.63
C ILE A 6 2.52 49.73 -44.34
N THR A 7 1.79 48.61 -44.38
CA THR A 7 1.79 47.61 -43.32
C THR A 7 2.98 46.68 -43.54
N VAL A 8 3.96 46.73 -42.66
CA VAL A 8 5.09 45.79 -42.63
C VAL A 8 4.63 44.53 -41.91
N LEU A 9 4.54 43.41 -42.63
CA LEU A 9 4.38 42.08 -42.03
C LEU A 9 5.75 41.62 -41.50
N VAL A 10 5.88 41.54 -40.18
CA VAL A 10 6.98 40.83 -39.52
C VAL A 10 6.60 39.34 -39.47
N PRO A 11 7.41 38.41 -40.01
CA PRO A 11 7.12 36.99 -39.87
C PRO A 11 7.35 36.58 -38.41
N LEU A 12 6.30 36.09 -37.77
CA LEU A 12 6.36 35.48 -36.45
C LEU A 12 7.04 34.12 -36.61
N ALA A 13 8.34 34.06 -36.36
CA ALA A 13 9.05 32.79 -36.22
C ALA A 13 8.59 32.14 -34.91
N LEU A 14 7.78 31.09 -35.00
CA LEU A 14 7.52 30.18 -33.88
C LEU A 14 8.84 29.47 -33.56
N ALA A 15 9.58 29.98 -32.57
CA ALA A 15 10.61 29.22 -31.91
C ALA A 15 9.93 28.22 -30.97
N SER A 16 9.77 26.98 -31.41
CA SER A 16 9.43 25.86 -30.54
C SER A 16 10.62 25.57 -29.62
N ALA A 17 10.73 26.33 -28.53
CA ALA A 17 11.55 25.91 -27.40
C ALA A 17 10.80 24.76 -26.71
N ALA A 18 11.20 23.53 -27.00
CA ALA A 18 10.90 22.40 -26.12
C ALA A 18 11.62 22.67 -24.80
N ALA A 19 10.96 23.36 -23.88
CA ALA A 19 11.33 23.33 -22.49
C ALA A 19 11.10 21.89 -22.05
N LEU A 20 12.17 21.09 -22.00
CA LEU A 20 12.25 19.95 -21.10
C LEU A 20 12.10 20.54 -19.70
N GLY A 21 10.86 20.71 -19.27
CA GLY A 21 10.52 21.10 -17.92
C GLY A 21 10.99 19.97 -17.03
N LEU A 22 12.20 20.11 -16.49
CA LEU A 22 12.51 19.47 -15.23
C LEU A 22 11.45 19.97 -14.25
N SER A 23 10.51 19.10 -13.91
CA SER A 23 9.60 19.34 -12.79
C SER A 23 10.47 19.80 -11.61
N PRO A 24 10.22 20.98 -11.03
CA PRO A 24 11.01 21.42 -9.90
C PRO A 24 10.94 20.36 -8.80
N ALA A 25 12.07 20.12 -8.12
CA ALA A 25 12.10 19.30 -6.92
C ALA A 25 10.97 19.74 -5.97
N ALA A 26 10.29 18.74 -5.40
CA ALA A 26 9.11 18.81 -4.56
C ALA A 26 8.88 20.20 -3.95
N GLN A 27 7.79 20.86 -4.34
CA GLN A 27 7.21 21.90 -3.49
C GLN A 27 7.06 21.31 -2.09
N ALA A 28 7.56 22.00 -1.06
CA ALA A 28 7.36 21.63 0.33
C ALA A 28 5.89 21.27 0.52
N VAL A 29 5.63 19.98 0.66
CA VAL A 29 4.28 19.43 0.75
C VAL A 29 3.68 19.96 2.04
N PRO A 30 2.40 20.39 2.07
CA PRO A 30 1.81 20.88 3.30
C PRO A 30 1.93 19.83 4.42
N PRO A 31 2.01 20.29 5.68
CA PRO A 31 2.10 19.39 6.81
C PRO A 31 0.88 18.46 6.85
N THR A 32 1.05 17.27 7.40
CA THR A 32 -0.06 16.33 7.53
C THR A 32 -1.15 16.88 8.42
N VAL A 33 -2.37 16.82 7.90
CA VAL A 33 -3.58 17.19 8.59
C VAL A 33 -4.26 15.92 9.06
N GLN A 34 -4.89 15.97 10.23
CA GLN A 34 -5.73 14.87 10.72
C GLN A 34 -6.77 14.49 9.65
N GLY A 35 -6.84 13.20 9.30
CA GLY A 35 -7.69 12.64 8.26
C GLY A 35 -7.10 12.67 6.86
N ASP A 36 -5.90 13.22 6.65
CA ASP A 36 -5.15 13.00 5.41
C ASP A 36 -4.84 11.51 5.27
N THR A 37 -4.88 11.00 4.05
CA THR A 37 -4.32 9.69 3.73
C THR A 37 -3.24 9.82 2.67
N GLN A 38 -2.08 9.23 2.95
CA GLN A 38 -0.99 9.16 1.99
C GLN A 38 -1.08 7.83 1.25
N LEU A 39 -1.07 7.93 -0.08
CA LEU A 39 -0.93 6.80 -0.98
C LEU A 39 0.47 6.82 -1.57
N VAL A 40 1.18 5.70 -1.45
CA VAL A 40 2.47 5.48 -2.12
C VAL A 40 2.32 4.30 -3.06
N THR A 41 2.88 4.42 -4.26
CA THR A 41 2.89 3.37 -5.28
C THR A 41 4.14 3.53 -6.16
N THR A 42 4.26 2.72 -7.19
CA THR A 42 5.32 2.81 -8.20
C THR A 42 4.79 3.36 -9.51
N ASP A 43 5.65 3.86 -10.38
CA ASP A 43 5.32 4.06 -11.79
C ASP A 43 5.53 2.77 -12.63
N THR A 44 5.52 2.86 -13.96
CA THR A 44 5.77 1.71 -14.84
C THR A 44 7.20 1.19 -14.83
N TRP A 45 8.14 1.97 -14.33
CA TRP A 45 9.56 1.62 -14.21
C TRP A 45 9.90 1.04 -12.83
N GLY A 46 8.96 1.14 -11.89
CA GLY A 46 9.14 0.71 -10.51
C GLY A 46 9.68 1.82 -9.61
N ASP A 47 9.70 3.07 -10.07
CA ASP A 47 10.13 4.23 -9.28
C ASP A 47 9.01 4.65 -8.33
N LEU A 48 9.36 5.01 -7.09
CA LEU A 48 8.36 5.40 -6.09
C LEU A 48 7.70 6.74 -6.42
N GLN A 49 6.39 6.79 -6.24
CA GLN A 49 5.56 7.99 -6.33
C GLN A 49 4.54 8.03 -5.21
N HIS A 50 4.15 9.23 -4.79
CA HIS A 50 3.15 9.42 -3.75
C HIS A 50 2.18 10.56 -4.05
N THR A 51 1.02 10.49 -3.40
CA THR A 51 0.04 11.58 -3.33
C THR A 51 -0.66 11.54 -1.97
N ILE A 52 -1.34 12.62 -1.62
CA ILE A 52 -2.13 12.74 -0.40
C ILE A 52 -3.57 13.03 -0.79
N ARG A 53 -4.50 12.28 -0.21
CA ARG A 53 -5.92 12.60 -0.21
C ARG A 53 -6.24 13.38 1.06
N HIS A 54 -6.88 14.52 0.90
CA HIS A 54 -7.34 15.35 2.00
C HIS A 54 -8.71 14.90 2.54
N PRO A 55 -9.07 15.27 3.78
CA PRO A 55 -10.38 14.98 4.36
C PRO A 55 -11.56 15.48 3.51
N ASP A 56 -11.38 16.59 2.79
CA ASP A 56 -12.38 17.16 1.88
C ASP A 56 -12.54 16.38 0.56
N GLY A 57 -11.74 15.32 0.36
CA GLY A 57 -11.73 14.47 -0.81
C GLY A 57 -10.89 14.98 -1.97
N SER A 58 -10.27 16.16 -1.86
CA SER A 58 -9.30 16.63 -2.83
C SER A 58 -8.00 15.83 -2.76
N TRP A 59 -7.31 15.73 -3.90
CA TRP A 59 -6.03 15.03 -3.99
C TRP A 59 -4.93 16.02 -4.34
N GLN A 60 -3.77 15.80 -3.74
CA GLN A 60 -2.54 16.44 -4.18
C GLN A 60 -2.11 15.86 -5.54
N ARG A 61 -1.28 16.62 -6.24
CA ARG A 61 -0.63 16.08 -7.43
C ARG A 61 0.35 14.98 -7.03
N VAL A 62 0.43 13.95 -7.86
CA VAL A 62 1.43 12.89 -7.69
C VAL A 62 2.84 13.49 -7.78
N GLY A 63 3.68 13.14 -6.82
CA GLY A 63 5.09 13.50 -6.74
C GLY A 63 5.98 12.27 -6.71
N LEU A 64 7.20 12.40 -7.24
CA LEU A 64 8.22 11.35 -7.19
C LEU A 64 8.89 11.31 -5.82
N ILE A 65 9.15 10.10 -5.32
CA ILE A 65 10.05 9.84 -4.20
C ILE A 65 11.37 9.34 -4.80
N PRO A 66 12.43 10.17 -4.82
CA PRO A 66 13.66 9.84 -5.53
C PRO A 66 14.48 8.75 -4.82
N GLY A 67 15.31 8.05 -5.59
CA GLY A 67 16.35 7.15 -5.05
C GLY A 67 15.97 5.68 -4.95
N TYR A 68 14.73 5.32 -5.31
CA TYR A 68 14.24 3.94 -5.26
C TYR A 68 13.52 3.61 -6.55
N GLY A 69 14.06 2.63 -7.27
CA GLY A 69 13.49 2.04 -8.47
C GLY A 69 13.43 0.51 -8.35
N HIS A 70 12.64 -0.14 -9.20
CA HIS A 70 12.39 -1.58 -9.14
C HIS A 70 11.92 -2.05 -7.74
N VAL A 71 10.89 -1.40 -7.20
CA VAL A 71 10.26 -1.80 -5.94
C VAL A 71 9.31 -2.98 -6.17
N ASP A 72 9.55 -4.09 -5.46
CA ASP A 72 8.75 -5.32 -5.53
C ASP A 72 7.68 -5.35 -4.43
N TYR A 73 8.05 -4.89 -3.22
CA TYR A 73 7.14 -4.80 -2.08
C TYR A 73 7.20 -3.43 -1.43
N LEU A 74 6.02 -2.97 -1.02
CA LEU A 74 5.81 -1.65 -0.44
C LEU A 74 4.73 -1.75 0.63
N THR A 75 5.01 -1.19 1.79
CA THR A 75 4.07 -1.09 2.92
C THR A 75 4.32 0.21 3.66
N SER A 76 3.31 0.73 4.35
CA SER A 76 3.44 1.95 5.12
C SER A 76 2.56 1.91 6.36
N THR A 77 2.97 2.67 7.37
CA THR A 77 2.23 2.83 8.62
C THR A 77 2.58 4.17 9.25
N SER A 78 1.68 4.72 10.06
CA SER A 78 1.96 5.94 10.82
C SER A 78 2.56 5.57 12.18
N LEU A 79 3.69 6.16 12.54
CA LEU A 79 4.30 6.08 13.87
C LEU A 79 4.56 7.50 14.34
N HIS A 80 4.02 7.87 15.51
CA HIS A 80 4.16 9.20 16.11
C HIS A 80 3.73 10.36 15.18
N GLY A 81 2.73 10.13 14.31
CA GLY A 81 2.27 11.14 13.36
C GLY A 81 3.18 11.33 12.14
N GLU A 82 4.15 10.44 11.94
CA GLU A 82 5.03 10.39 10.77
C GLU A 82 4.75 9.14 9.95
N ASP A 83 4.83 9.25 8.62
CA ASP A 83 4.65 8.09 7.75
C ASP A 83 5.95 7.33 7.61
N ASN A 84 5.88 6.05 7.93
CA ASN A 84 6.97 5.11 7.79
C ASN A 84 6.68 4.23 6.59
N VAL A 85 7.38 4.47 5.49
CA VAL A 85 7.29 3.68 4.27
C VAL A 85 8.42 2.67 4.25
N VAL A 86 8.10 1.39 4.16
CA VAL A 86 9.08 0.31 4.06
C VAL A 86 8.99 -0.31 2.68
N VAL A 87 10.14 -0.41 2.04
CA VAL A 87 10.27 -0.94 0.68
C VAL A 87 11.28 -2.07 0.61
N GLU A 88 10.99 -3.03 -0.25
CA GLU A 88 11.95 -3.96 -0.80
C GLU A 88 12.14 -3.63 -2.28
N TYR A 89 13.40 -3.52 -2.69
CA TYR A 89 13.75 -3.07 -4.04
C TYR A 89 15.02 -3.74 -4.52
N HIS A 90 15.15 -3.80 -5.84
CA HIS A 90 16.26 -4.45 -6.51
C HIS A 90 17.27 -3.44 -7.08
N THR A 91 18.56 -3.75 -6.90
CA THR A 91 19.66 -3.01 -7.53
C THR A 91 20.52 -3.93 -8.39
N GLY A 92 21.18 -3.40 -9.41
CA GLY A 92 21.99 -4.20 -10.32
C GLY A 92 21.19 -4.76 -11.51
N PRO A 93 21.76 -5.71 -12.28
CA PRO A 93 21.16 -6.18 -13.52
C PRO A 93 19.95 -7.09 -13.27
N SER A 94 18.94 -7.01 -14.13
CA SER A 94 17.66 -7.73 -13.99
C SER A 94 17.76 -9.26 -13.94
N ASN A 95 18.86 -9.84 -14.42
CA ASN A 95 19.09 -11.28 -14.39
C ASN A 95 19.76 -11.78 -13.10
N ASN A 96 20.21 -10.87 -12.23
CA ASN A 96 20.77 -11.19 -10.91
C ASN A 96 20.67 -9.95 -10.00
N PRO A 97 19.45 -9.56 -9.59
CA PRO A 97 19.25 -8.38 -8.77
C PRO A 97 19.80 -8.59 -7.34
N ASN A 98 20.38 -7.55 -6.77
CA ASN A 98 20.67 -7.48 -5.35
C ASN A 98 19.43 -6.94 -4.63
N ILE A 99 18.82 -7.78 -3.79
CA ILE A 99 17.65 -7.43 -2.98
C ILE A 99 18.09 -6.54 -1.81
N GLN A 100 17.43 -5.40 -1.68
CA GLN A 100 17.65 -4.42 -0.61
C GLN A 100 16.32 -4.05 0.04
N ALA A 101 16.38 -3.55 1.26
CA ALA A 101 15.25 -2.95 1.93
C ALA A 101 15.61 -1.60 2.54
N ALA A 102 14.65 -0.69 2.54
CA ALA A 102 14.80 0.63 3.12
C ALA A 102 13.54 1.04 3.87
N ARG A 103 13.74 1.92 4.85
CA ARG A 103 12.69 2.67 5.52
C ARG A 103 12.88 4.14 5.16
N LEU A 104 11.79 4.75 4.70
CA LEU A 104 11.69 6.17 4.46
C LEU A 104 10.70 6.73 5.48
N ILE A 105 11.00 7.91 6.01
CA ILE A 105 10.10 8.61 6.91
C ILE A 105 9.66 9.89 6.25
N ARG A 106 8.35 10.09 6.09
CA ARG A 106 7.81 11.41 5.80
C ARG A 106 7.38 12.05 7.11
N HIS A 107 8.11 13.10 7.49
CA HIS A 107 7.84 13.88 8.67
C HIS A 107 6.52 14.65 8.55
N ASP A 108 5.99 15.09 9.68
CA ASP A 108 4.77 15.88 9.79
C ASP A 108 4.81 17.18 8.95
N ASN A 109 6.00 17.74 8.75
CA ASN A 109 6.27 18.93 7.95
C ASN A 109 6.42 18.66 6.44
N GLY A 110 6.26 17.41 6.02
CA GLY A 110 6.33 16.98 4.62
C GLY A 110 7.74 16.71 4.09
N ASN A 111 8.79 16.91 4.88
CA ASN A 111 10.15 16.50 4.51
C ASN A 111 10.32 14.99 4.63
N TRP A 112 11.23 14.45 3.82
CA TRP A 112 11.57 13.04 3.81
C TRP A 112 12.94 12.79 4.42
N ASP A 113 13.03 11.77 5.28
CA ASP A 113 14.27 11.07 5.63
C ASP A 113 14.35 9.77 4.82
N PHE A 114 15.40 9.65 4.01
CA PHE A 114 15.67 8.51 3.12
C PHE A 114 16.65 7.50 3.72
N HIS A 115 17.13 7.73 4.94
CA HIS A 115 18.20 6.94 5.55
C HIS A 115 17.82 6.43 6.95
N ALA A 116 16.53 6.22 7.19
CA ALA A 116 16.07 5.65 8.44
C ALA A 116 16.59 4.21 8.60
N SER A 117 16.91 3.86 9.84
CA SER A 117 17.47 2.55 10.17
C SER A 117 16.48 1.42 9.82
N MET A 118 17.03 0.29 9.35
CA MET A 118 16.29 -0.94 9.06
C MET A 118 17.07 -2.14 9.58
N PRO A 119 16.39 -3.20 10.03
CA PRO A 119 17.05 -4.45 10.34
C PRO A 119 17.53 -5.09 9.03
N GLN A 120 18.61 -5.87 9.08
CA GLN A 120 18.98 -6.72 7.95
C GLN A 120 17.90 -7.77 7.74
N LEU A 121 17.27 -7.78 6.56
CA LEU A 121 16.21 -8.73 6.27
C LEU A 121 16.74 -10.18 6.28
N PRO A 122 15.87 -11.15 6.57
CA PRO A 122 16.17 -12.56 6.34
C PRO A 122 16.51 -12.81 4.86
N VAL A 123 17.19 -13.93 4.58
CA VAL A 123 17.53 -14.30 3.20
C VAL A 123 16.26 -14.69 2.44
N SER A 124 16.07 -14.13 1.23
CA SER A 124 14.90 -14.35 0.37
C SER A 124 13.55 -14.02 1.05
N PRO A 125 13.37 -12.78 1.52
CA PRO A 125 12.12 -12.33 2.13
C PRO A 125 11.09 -11.99 1.03
N GLU A 126 9.91 -12.60 1.03
CA GLU A 126 8.85 -12.27 0.06
C GLU A 126 7.46 -12.71 0.61
N PRO A 127 6.47 -11.82 0.90
CA PRO A 127 6.46 -10.35 0.98
C PRO A 127 6.75 -9.77 2.39
N ILE A 128 6.77 -8.44 2.52
CA ILE A 128 6.90 -7.67 3.79
C ILE A 128 5.62 -6.94 4.20
N ALA A 129 5.43 -6.73 5.50
CA ALA A 129 4.38 -5.88 6.10
C ALA A 129 4.93 -5.06 7.27
N ALA A 130 4.49 -3.82 7.44
CA ALA A 130 4.90 -2.96 8.55
C ALA A 130 3.69 -2.40 9.31
N VAL A 131 3.81 -2.29 10.62
CA VAL A 131 2.77 -1.70 11.46
C VAL A 131 3.33 -1.10 12.75
N ALA A 132 2.85 0.09 13.10
CA ALA A 132 3.08 0.67 14.42
C ALA A 132 2.14 0.06 15.46
N VAL A 133 2.67 -0.35 16.61
CA VAL A 133 1.93 -0.90 17.75
C VAL A 133 2.59 -0.36 19.02
N ASP A 134 1.85 0.30 19.90
CA ASP A 134 2.34 0.84 21.18
C ASP A 134 3.71 1.56 21.08
N ASP A 135 3.81 2.58 20.20
CA ASP A 135 5.03 3.36 19.95
C ASP A 135 6.23 2.55 19.39
N GLN A 136 5.99 1.34 18.88
CA GLN A 136 6.99 0.49 18.25
C GLN A 136 6.65 0.22 16.78
N LEU A 137 7.65 0.27 15.90
CA LEU A 137 7.49 -0.20 14.51
C LEU A 137 7.80 -1.69 14.42
N ASN A 138 6.85 -2.48 13.93
CA ASN A 138 7.05 -3.89 13.66
C ASN A 138 7.15 -4.13 12.17
N VAL A 139 8.20 -4.82 11.72
CA VAL A 139 8.37 -5.28 10.34
C VAL A 139 8.27 -6.79 10.33
N VAL A 140 7.24 -7.30 9.64
CA VAL A 140 7.02 -8.73 9.42
C VAL A 140 7.47 -9.07 8.01
N SER A 141 8.42 -9.99 7.92
CA SER A 141 8.94 -10.51 6.66
C SER A 141 8.48 -11.95 6.50
N LEU A 142 7.87 -12.30 5.36
CA LEU A 142 7.61 -13.69 5.03
C LEU A 142 8.88 -14.33 4.45
N THR A 143 9.18 -15.54 4.89
CA THR A 143 10.27 -16.37 4.35
C THR A 143 9.72 -17.76 3.99
N PRO A 144 10.48 -18.61 3.28
CA PRO A 144 10.07 -19.99 3.03
C PRO A 144 9.76 -20.79 4.32
N ASP A 145 10.44 -20.46 5.42
CA ASP A 145 10.28 -21.09 6.74
C ASP A 145 9.17 -20.45 7.58
N GLY A 146 8.40 -19.51 7.01
CA GLY A 146 7.31 -18.80 7.65
C GLY A 146 7.67 -17.35 7.99
N PRO A 147 6.69 -16.58 8.50
CA PRO A 147 6.88 -15.18 8.81
C PRO A 147 7.79 -14.97 10.02
N GLN A 148 8.59 -13.91 9.97
CA GLN A 148 9.46 -13.46 11.04
C GLN A 148 9.22 -11.98 11.31
N VAL A 149 9.35 -11.54 12.55
CA VAL A 149 9.17 -10.14 12.95
C VAL A 149 10.41 -9.58 13.61
N ALA A 150 10.77 -8.35 13.23
CA ALA A 150 11.70 -7.48 13.93
C ALA A 150 10.95 -6.22 14.40
N THR A 151 11.33 -5.69 15.56
CA THR A 151 10.68 -4.55 16.20
C THR A 151 11.69 -3.44 16.44
N LEU A 152 11.38 -2.22 16.03
CA LEU A 152 12.08 -1.01 16.42
C LEU A 152 11.53 -0.57 17.78
N GLY A 153 12.39 -0.60 18.80
CA GLY A 153 12.05 -0.13 20.13
C GLY A 153 12.00 1.41 20.23
N PRO A 154 11.50 1.94 21.36
CA PRO A 154 11.50 3.39 21.63
C PRO A 154 12.91 3.99 21.81
N ASP A 155 13.95 3.15 21.83
CA ASP A 155 15.36 3.52 21.85
C ASP A 155 15.99 3.59 20.45
N ASP A 156 15.17 3.56 19.40
CA ASP A 156 15.57 3.49 17.99
C ASP A 156 16.49 2.29 17.66
N GLN A 157 16.43 1.23 18.48
CA GLN A 157 17.15 -0.01 18.22
C GLN A 157 16.23 -1.09 17.68
N TRP A 158 16.69 -1.76 16.63
CA TRP A 158 16.02 -2.92 16.08
C TRP A 158 16.34 -4.17 16.90
N SER A 159 15.32 -4.96 17.21
CA SER A 159 15.51 -6.35 17.61
C SER A 159 16.04 -7.19 16.43
N GLY A 160 16.60 -8.36 16.73
CA GLY A 160 16.74 -9.40 15.72
C GLY A 160 15.38 -9.94 15.26
N PHE A 161 15.35 -10.55 14.08
CA PHE A 161 14.15 -11.26 13.60
C PHE A 161 13.84 -12.48 14.48
N SER A 162 12.56 -12.64 14.80
CA SER A 162 12.03 -13.77 15.57
C SER A 162 10.81 -14.38 14.89
N THR A 163 10.56 -15.67 15.07
CA THR A 163 9.48 -16.38 14.38
C THR A 163 8.10 -15.87 14.78
N VAL A 164 7.24 -15.65 13.78
CA VAL A 164 5.79 -15.52 13.92
C VAL A 164 5.18 -16.92 13.72
N PRO A 165 4.55 -17.55 14.73
CA PRO A 165 4.13 -18.94 14.67
C PRO A 165 2.80 -19.14 13.91
N LEU A 166 2.71 -18.55 12.71
CA LEU A 166 1.55 -18.65 11.81
C LEU A 166 1.59 -19.91 10.92
N GLY A 167 2.78 -20.51 10.79
CA GLY A 167 3.08 -21.65 9.94
C GLY A 167 3.92 -21.29 8.72
N THR A 168 4.10 -22.25 7.83
CA THR A 168 4.85 -22.10 6.56
C THR A 168 3.91 -22.17 5.36
N HIS A 169 4.44 -21.99 4.14
CA HIS A 169 3.65 -21.98 2.90
C HIS A 169 2.55 -20.92 2.90
N LEU A 170 2.89 -19.69 3.29
CA LEU A 170 2.04 -18.53 3.04
C LEU A 170 2.43 -17.91 1.70
N ARG A 171 1.51 -17.20 1.06
CA ARG A 171 1.79 -16.41 -0.15
C ARG A 171 1.68 -14.91 0.06
N SER A 172 0.99 -14.49 1.14
CA SER A 172 0.78 -13.09 1.45
C SER A 172 0.59 -12.94 2.95
N ILE A 173 1.03 -11.80 3.48
CA ILE A 173 0.90 -11.43 4.88
C ILE A 173 0.45 -9.97 5.00
N ALA A 174 -0.21 -9.65 6.09
CA ALA A 174 -0.49 -8.29 6.53
C ALA A 174 -0.28 -8.21 8.05
N ALA A 175 0.00 -7.01 8.55
CA ALA A 175 0.15 -6.74 9.97
C ALA A 175 -0.71 -5.54 10.35
N VAL A 176 -1.41 -5.62 11.48
CA VAL A 176 -2.30 -4.57 11.98
C VAL A 176 -2.12 -4.42 13.49
N ASP A 177 -2.37 -3.22 14.01
CA ASP A 177 -2.52 -3.00 15.44
C ASP A 177 -3.90 -3.50 15.87
N HIS A 178 -3.93 -4.37 16.87
CA HIS A 178 -5.14 -4.85 17.51
C HIS A 178 -5.11 -4.51 18.99
N ASP A 179 -5.46 -3.25 19.32
CA ASP A 179 -5.55 -2.77 20.69
C ASP A 179 -4.24 -2.96 21.48
N GLY A 180 -3.12 -2.52 20.87
CA GLY A 180 -1.77 -2.66 21.42
C GLY A 180 -1.14 -4.04 21.21
N ALA A 181 -1.85 -4.98 20.56
CA ALA A 181 -1.29 -6.24 20.14
C ALA A 181 -0.91 -6.22 18.66
N LEU A 182 0.29 -6.73 18.33
CA LEU A 182 0.65 -7.00 16.94
C LEU A 182 -0.19 -8.17 16.43
N ARG A 183 -1.12 -7.91 15.51
CA ARG A 183 -1.86 -8.94 14.79
C ARG A 183 -1.22 -9.20 13.43
N VAL A 184 -0.93 -10.46 13.14
CA VAL A 184 -0.44 -10.90 11.82
C VAL A 184 -1.52 -11.75 11.14
N VAL A 185 -1.85 -11.37 9.91
CA VAL A 185 -2.80 -12.05 9.04
C VAL A 185 -2.04 -12.70 7.89
N GLY A 186 -2.26 -13.98 7.64
CA GLY A 186 -1.56 -14.74 6.59
C GLY A 186 -2.53 -15.40 5.63
N LEU A 187 -2.21 -15.35 4.34
CA LEU A 187 -2.89 -16.11 3.30
C LEU A 187 -2.10 -17.38 2.97
N SER A 188 -2.75 -18.53 3.06
CA SER A 188 -2.14 -19.81 2.72
C SER A 188 -1.70 -19.87 1.25
N GLY A 189 -0.70 -20.70 0.99
CA GLY A 189 -0.08 -20.88 -0.32
C GLY A 189 -1.02 -21.47 -1.36
N ASP A 190 -2.15 -22.05 -1.00
CA ASP A 190 -3.24 -22.43 -1.92
C ASP A 190 -4.22 -21.28 -2.21
N GLY A 191 -4.15 -20.18 -1.45
CA GLY A 191 -5.02 -19.02 -1.60
C GLY A 191 -6.43 -19.20 -1.04
N LEU A 192 -6.66 -20.21 -0.19
CA LEU A 192 -8.00 -20.59 0.27
C LEU A 192 -8.19 -20.45 1.79
N THR A 193 -7.15 -20.13 2.56
CA THR A 193 -7.24 -20.01 4.02
C THR A 193 -6.59 -18.71 4.49
N VAL A 194 -7.34 -17.93 5.27
CA VAL A 194 -6.80 -16.82 6.07
C VAL A 194 -6.52 -17.31 7.48
N SER A 195 -5.31 -17.06 7.95
CA SER A 195 -4.86 -17.35 9.32
C SER A 195 -4.61 -16.05 10.09
N VAL A 196 -5.02 -15.97 11.35
CA VAL A 196 -4.81 -14.79 12.20
C VAL A 196 -4.15 -15.21 13.51
N ILE A 197 -3.16 -14.44 13.95
CA ILE A 197 -2.47 -14.61 15.23
C ILE A 197 -2.11 -13.25 15.84
N ASP A 198 -2.21 -13.14 17.16
CA ASP A 198 -1.87 -11.92 17.90
C ASP A 198 -0.64 -12.15 18.79
N ARG A 199 0.24 -11.17 18.85
CA ARG A 199 1.33 -11.10 19.84
C ARG A 199 0.94 -10.11 20.92
N THR A 200 0.84 -10.61 22.14
CA THR A 200 0.65 -9.80 23.34
C THR A 200 1.94 -9.77 24.17
N ALA A 201 1.94 -9.02 25.27
CA ALA A 201 3.03 -9.05 26.25
C ALA A 201 3.32 -10.45 26.82
N THR A 202 2.33 -11.36 26.80
CA THR A 202 2.47 -12.74 27.30
C THR A 202 2.91 -13.75 26.23
N GLY A 203 3.03 -13.32 24.97
CA GLY A 203 3.39 -14.17 23.84
C GLY A 203 2.32 -14.24 22.77
N TRP A 204 2.46 -15.22 21.89
CA TRP A 204 1.57 -15.43 20.75
C TRP A 204 0.29 -16.17 21.14
N SER A 205 -0.84 -15.72 20.63
CA SER A 205 -2.13 -16.40 20.74
C SER A 205 -2.14 -17.70 19.93
N PRO A 206 -3.12 -18.59 20.14
CA PRO A 206 -3.44 -19.63 19.17
C PRO A 206 -3.79 -19.02 17.80
N VAL A 207 -3.42 -19.72 16.73
CA VAL A 207 -3.78 -19.35 15.36
C VAL A 207 -5.24 -19.70 15.08
N THR A 208 -6.02 -18.74 14.60
CA THR A 208 -7.35 -18.98 14.02
C THR A 208 -7.23 -19.13 12.51
N ARG A 209 -8.08 -19.98 11.90
CA ARG A 209 -8.06 -20.23 10.44
C ARG A 209 -9.48 -20.26 9.88
N THR A 210 -9.70 -19.54 8.80
CA THR A 210 -10.98 -19.43 8.12
C THR A 210 -10.81 -19.63 6.62
N GLN A 211 -11.73 -20.38 6.01
CA GLN A 211 -11.74 -20.55 4.56
C GLN A 211 -12.18 -19.25 3.87
N VAL A 212 -11.45 -18.89 2.81
CA VAL A 212 -11.82 -17.81 1.90
C VAL A 212 -12.64 -18.43 0.78
N ASP A 213 -13.96 -18.42 0.92
CA ASP A 213 -14.86 -18.90 -0.14
C ASP A 213 -14.91 -17.86 -1.27
N VAL A 214 -14.07 -18.05 -2.29
CA VAL A 214 -13.98 -17.21 -3.48
C VAL A 214 -14.65 -17.84 -4.71
N GLY A 215 -15.44 -18.90 -4.49
CA GLY A 215 -16.07 -19.68 -5.54
C GLY A 215 -15.12 -20.68 -6.22
N GLU A 216 -15.71 -21.73 -6.77
CA GLU A 216 -14.98 -22.82 -7.42
C GLU A 216 -14.09 -22.33 -8.57
N GLY A 217 -12.85 -22.85 -8.62
CA GLY A 217 -11.89 -22.48 -9.66
C GLY A 217 -11.27 -21.10 -9.47
N ASN A 218 -11.42 -20.47 -8.31
CA ASN A 218 -10.74 -19.23 -7.96
C ASN A 218 -9.83 -19.41 -6.74
N ILE A 219 -8.81 -18.56 -6.63
CA ILE A 219 -7.93 -18.47 -5.46
C ILE A 219 -7.67 -17.00 -5.09
N ALA A 220 -7.49 -16.72 -3.80
CA ALA A 220 -6.88 -15.46 -3.39
C ALA A 220 -5.37 -15.49 -3.63
N THR A 221 -4.81 -14.37 -4.06
CA THR A 221 -3.40 -14.25 -4.47
C THR A 221 -2.63 -13.25 -3.62
N GLN A 222 -3.32 -12.26 -3.09
CA GLN A 222 -2.79 -11.27 -2.17
C GLN A 222 -3.89 -10.89 -1.18
N LEU A 223 -3.52 -10.49 0.03
CA LEU A 223 -4.43 -9.86 0.98
C LEU A 223 -3.90 -8.50 1.46
N ALA A 224 -4.81 -7.69 1.96
CA ALA A 224 -4.54 -6.58 2.85
C ALA A 224 -5.52 -6.65 4.02
N ALA A 225 -5.11 -6.14 5.18
CA ALA A 225 -5.93 -6.15 6.37
C ALA A 225 -5.85 -4.81 7.08
N VAL A 226 -6.90 -4.48 7.81
CA VAL A 226 -6.94 -3.34 8.72
C VAL A 226 -7.85 -3.62 9.90
N GLN A 227 -7.45 -3.15 11.08
CA GLN A 227 -8.29 -3.19 12.26
C GLN A 227 -9.08 -1.87 12.37
N VAL A 228 -10.40 -1.96 12.48
CA VAL A 228 -11.30 -0.82 12.64
C VAL A 228 -12.14 -1.04 13.90
N GLY A 229 -11.74 -0.40 15.00
CA GLY A 229 -12.25 -0.72 16.34
C GLY A 229 -12.11 -2.23 16.62
N ASP A 230 -13.21 -2.87 16.99
CA ASP A 230 -13.26 -4.31 17.31
C ASP A 230 -13.28 -5.23 16.08
N THR A 231 -13.29 -4.69 14.86
CA THR A 231 -13.48 -5.47 13.62
C THR A 231 -12.20 -5.50 12.79
N LEU A 232 -11.69 -6.70 12.52
CA LEU A 232 -10.68 -6.90 11.49
C LEU A 232 -11.38 -6.92 10.13
N GLN A 233 -10.94 -6.08 9.20
CA GLN A 233 -11.39 -6.09 7.82
C GLN A 233 -10.28 -6.63 6.93
N VAL A 234 -10.63 -7.53 6.00
CA VAL A 234 -9.68 -8.16 5.08
C VAL A 234 -10.17 -8.05 3.65
N GLY A 235 -9.35 -7.48 2.78
CA GLY A 235 -9.52 -7.49 1.34
C GLY A 235 -8.53 -8.47 0.69
N ALA A 236 -8.94 -9.14 -0.39
CA ALA A 236 -8.08 -10.08 -1.10
C ALA A 236 -8.25 -10.00 -2.63
N VAL A 237 -7.15 -9.99 -3.38
CA VAL A 237 -7.19 -10.12 -4.85
C VAL A 237 -7.45 -11.58 -5.22
N VAL A 238 -8.51 -11.81 -5.97
CA VAL A 238 -9.00 -13.12 -6.39
C VAL A 238 -8.81 -13.30 -7.89
N ASN A 239 -8.15 -14.40 -8.26
CA ASN A 239 -7.88 -14.79 -9.64
C ASN A 239 -8.54 -16.14 -9.95
N SER A 240 -8.95 -16.33 -11.20
CA SER A 240 -9.38 -17.64 -11.69
C SER A 240 -8.17 -18.51 -11.99
N THR A 241 -8.23 -19.77 -11.57
CA THR A 241 -7.24 -20.81 -11.89
C THR A 241 -7.63 -21.61 -13.12
N THR A 242 -8.86 -21.42 -13.62
CA THR A 242 -9.42 -22.19 -14.74
C THR A 242 -9.62 -21.35 -16.01
N ASP A 243 -9.66 -20.02 -15.89
CA ASP A 243 -9.81 -19.09 -17.00
C ASP A 243 -8.86 -17.88 -16.84
N SER A 244 -7.80 -17.85 -17.64
CA SER A 244 -6.82 -16.75 -17.63
C SER A 244 -7.37 -15.42 -18.17
N ASN A 245 -8.52 -15.45 -18.86
CA ASN A 245 -9.20 -14.25 -19.33
C ASN A 245 -10.19 -13.69 -18.31
N ALA A 246 -10.50 -14.43 -17.24
CA ALA A 246 -11.34 -13.93 -16.18
C ALA A 246 -10.72 -12.65 -15.60
N ILE A 247 -11.58 -11.65 -15.40
CA ILE A 247 -11.17 -10.40 -14.76
C ILE A 247 -10.99 -10.70 -13.26
N PRO A 248 -9.80 -10.42 -12.69
CA PRO A 248 -9.57 -10.53 -11.26
C PRO A 248 -10.56 -9.66 -10.49
N SER A 249 -10.86 -10.02 -9.25
CA SER A 249 -11.75 -9.22 -8.39
C SER A 249 -11.16 -9.04 -7.01
N ILE A 250 -11.69 -8.11 -6.23
CA ILE A 250 -11.37 -8.03 -4.80
C ILE A 250 -12.50 -8.69 -4.03
N ALA A 251 -12.19 -9.66 -3.18
CA ALA A 251 -13.11 -10.19 -2.17
C ALA A 251 -12.86 -9.47 -0.83
N PHE A 252 -13.91 -9.31 -0.04
CA PHE A 252 -13.86 -8.62 1.24
C PHE A 252 -14.63 -9.39 2.32
N ALA A 253 -14.06 -9.45 3.52
CA ALA A 253 -14.71 -10.00 4.70
C ALA A 253 -14.32 -9.24 5.97
N THR A 254 -15.12 -9.42 7.01
CA THR A 254 -14.86 -8.89 8.35
C THR A 254 -14.84 -10.01 9.38
N MET A 255 -13.95 -9.92 10.35
CA MET A 255 -13.95 -10.74 11.56
C MET A 255 -14.29 -9.86 12.76
N ASP A 256 -15.32 -10.24 13.50
CA ASP A 256 -15.70 -9.53 14.73
C ASP A 256 -14.82 -9.94 15.93
N LYS A 257 -15.00 -9.26 17.07
CA LYS A 257 -14.24 -9.55 18.31
C LYS A 257 -14.42 -10.95 18.88
N SER A 258 -15.47 -11.68 18.48
CA SER A 258 -15.66 -13.08 18.88
C SER A 258 -14.84 -14.04 18.01
N GLY A 259 -14.22 -13.53 16.94
CA GLY A 259 -13.52 -14.31 15.92
C GLY A 259 -14.46 -14.84 14.83
N ALA A 260 -15.73 -14.41 14.81
CA ALA A 260 -16.67 -14.83 13.80
C ALA A 260 -16.47 -14.03 12.51
N TRP A 261 -16.37 -14.75 11.39
CA TRP A 261 -16.18 -14.16 10.07
C TRP A 261 -17.50 -13.96 9.34
N SER A 262 -17.63 -12.84 8.63
CA SER A 262 -18.57 -12.71 7.53
C SER A 262 -18.13 -13.61 6.36
N ALA A 263 -19.05 -13.90 5.44
CA ALA A 263 -18.66 -14.46 4.16
C ALA A 263 -17.73 -13.51 3.40
N PHE A 264 -16.80 -14.08 2.62
CA PHE A 264 -16.01 -13.31 1.65
C PHE A 264 -16.89 -12.96 0.46
N ALA A 265 -17.17 -11.67 0.28
CA ALA A 265 -18.02 -11.17 -0.79
C ALA A 265 -17.20 -10.39 -1.82
N GLY A 266 -17.46 -10.63 -3.11
CA GLY A 266 -16.79 -9.92 -4.20
C GLY A 266 -17.25 -8.47 -4.35
N LEU A 267 -16.31 -7.54 -4.47
CA LEU A 267 -16.53 -6.11 -4.72
C LEU A 267 -16.60 -5.77 -6.22
N ARG A 268 -16.93 -6.74 -7.09
CA ARG A 268 -16.86 -6.58 -8.56
C ARG A 268 -17.64 -5.39 -9.12
N ALA A 269 -18.73 -4.98 -8.47
CA ALA A 269 -19.52 -3.82 -8.91
C ALA A 269 -18.85 -2.46 -8.59
N LEU A 270 -17.88 -2.45 -7.69
CA LEU A 270 -17.23 -1.24 -7.16
C LEU A 270 -15.79 -1.09 -7.67
N VAL A 271 -15.20 -2.18 -8.16
CA VAL A 271 -13.81 -2.28 -8.59
C VAL A 271 -13.72 -2.23 -10.11
N TRP A 272 -12.82 -1.39 -10.60
CA TRP A 272 -12.51 -1.20 -12.01
C TRP A 272 -11.17 -1.85 -12.41
N GLY A 273 -11.06 -2.21 -13.69
CA GLY A 273 -9.83 -2.79 -14.25
C GLY A 273 -9.58 -4.23 -13.79
N ARG A 274 -8.30 -4.64 -13.85
CA ARG A 274 -7.83 -5.97 -13.43
C ARG A 274 -6.98 -5.81 -12.16
N PRO A 275 -7.56 -5.83 -10.95
CA PRO A 275 -6.82 -5.57 -9.72
C PRO A 275 -5.69 -6.59 -9.53
N SER A 276 -4.53 -6.12 -9.10
CA SER A 276 -3.32 -6.94 -8.88
C SER A 276 -2.83 -6.87 -7.44
N GLN A 277 -2.75 -5.66 -6.87
CA GLN A 277 -2.33 -5.44 -5.49
C GLN A 277 -3.28 -4.46 -4.82
N LEU A 278 -3.56 -4.65 -3.53
CA LEU A 278 -4.35 -3.75 -2.69
C LEU A 278 -3.65 -3.42 -1.37
N SER A 279 -4.07 -2.31 -0.78
CA SER A 279 -3.73 -1.88 0.58
C SER A 279 -4.93 -1.19 1.22
N MET A 280 -5.00 -1.25 2.55
CA MET A 280 -6.12 -0.75 3.33
C MET A 280 -5.61 -0.03 4.58
N VAL A 281 -6.31 1.05 4.97
CA VAL A 281 -6.08 1.76 6.22
C VAL A 281 -7.39 2.26 6.80
N ALA A 282 -7.47 2.40 8.13
CA ALA A 282 -8.58 3.02 8.81
C ALA A 282 -8.29 4.51 8.93
N THR A 283 -9.24 5.37 8.60
CA THR A 283 -9.10 6.79 8.90
C THR A 283 -9.44 7.05 10.36
N LEU A 284 -8.60 7.86 11.02
CA LEU A 284 -8.77 8.17 12.43
C LEU A 284 -10.10 8.91 12.67
N GLY A 285 -10.86 8.44 13.66
CA GLY A 285 -11.99 9.18 14.23
C GLY A 285 -13.35 9.03 13.54
N ASN A 286 -13.45 8.45 12.34
CA ASN A 286 -14.74 8.28 11.64
C ASN A 286 -15.13 6.81 11.36
N GLY A 287 -14.23 5.84 11.60
CA GLY A 287 -14.50 4.42 11.41
C GLY A 287 -14.62 4.00 9.94
N GLU A 288 -14.17 4.83 9.02
CA GLU A 288 -14.10 4.49 7.60
C GLU A 288 -12.83 3.72 7.28
N THR A 289 -12.93 2.88 6.25
CA THR A 289 -11.78 2.18 5.67
C THR A 289 -11.49 2.77 4.31
N GLN A 290 -10.26 3.17 4.09
CA GLN A 290 -9.74 3.54 2.78
C GLN A 290 -9.12 2.31 2.15
N LEU A 291 -9.42 2.04 0.88
CA LEU A 291 -8.84 0.94 0.12
C LEU A 291 -8.28 1.50 -1.17
N ALA A 292 -6.98 1.28 -1.38
CA ALA A 292 -6.30 1.57 -2.62
C ALA A 292 -5.89 0.26 -3.31
N TYR A 293 -5.95 0.22 -4.63
CA TYR A 293 -5.48 -0.92 -5.40
C TYR A 293 -4.89 -0.49 -6.75
N THR A 294 -3.90 -1.25 -7.22
CA THR A 294 -3.34 -1.13 -8.58
C THR A 294 -3.90 -2.21 -9.49
N THR A 295 -3.83 -1.95 -10.79
CA THR A 295 -4.25 -2.90 -11.82
C THR A 295 -3.06 -3.42 -12.62
N THR A 296 -3.24 -4.58 -13.26
CA THR A 296 -2.23 -5.12 -14.20
C THR A 296 -2.00 -4.24 -15.43
N THR A 297 -2.81 -3.19 -15.63
CA THR A 297 -2.71 -2.25 -16.76
C THR A 297 -2.07 -0.92 -16.38
N GLY A 298 -1.71 -0.72 -15.10
CA GLY A 298 -1.00 0.47 -14.68
C GLY A 298 -1.91 1.56 -14.08
N ASP A 299 -3.10 1.22 -13.60
CA ASP A 299 -4.00 2.20 -13.00
C ASP A 299 -4.05 2.01 -11.48
N THR A 300 -4.14 3.11 -10.73
CA THR A 300 -4.40 3.12 -9.29
C THR A 300 -5.81 3.64 -9.05
N TYR A 301 -6.56 2.90 -8.24
CA TYR A 301 -7.90 3.26 -7.85
C TYR A 301 -8.00 3.36 -6.33
N HIS A 302 -8.96 4.14 -5.88
CA HIS A 302 -9.26 4.36 -4.48
C HIS A 302 -10.77 4.30 -4.24
N THR A 303 -11.18 3.64 -3.16
CA THR A 303 -12.56 3.57 -2.68
C THR A 303 -12.60 3.66 -1.15
N ILE A 304 -13.78 3.95 -0.61
CA ILE A 304 -14.03 4.12 0.81
C ILE A 304 -15.14 3.16 1.22
N ARG A 305 -14.91 2.43 2.31
CA ARG A 305 -15.99 1.78 3.06
C ARG A 305 -16.40 2.70 4.19
N HIS A 306 -17.63 3.16 4.16
CA HIS A 306 -18.20 3.98 5.23
C HIS A 306 -18.40 3.16 6.50
N ALA A 307 -18.50 3.83 7.64
CA ALA A 307 -18.72 3.20 8.94
C ALA A 307 -20.04 2.40 9.01
N ASP A 308 -21.05 2.77 8.21
CA ASP A 308 -22.30 2.03 8.06
C ASP A 308 -22.17 0.75 7.22
N GLY A 309 -20.99 0.53 6.65
CA GLY A 309 -20.64 -0.63 5.83
C GLY A 309 -20.94 -0.51 4.35
N THR A 310 -21.50 0.61 3.91
CA THR A 310 -21.64 0.91 2.48
C THR A 310 -20.30 1.26 1.85
N TRP A 311 -20.18 1.05 0.55
CA TRP A 311 -18.97 1.38 -0.21
C TRP A 311 -19.25 2.52 -1.18
N GLN A 312 -18.28 3.39 -1.32
CA GLN A 312 -18.21 4.34 -2.42
C GLN A 312 -17.74 3.62 -3.70
N ASP A 313 -18.18 4.08 -4.88
CA ASP A 313 -17.58 3.63 -6.15
C ASP A 313 -16.09 3.97 -6.19
N ALA A 314 -15.26 3.07 -6.73
CA ALA A 314 -13.84 3.36 -6.87
C ALA A 314 -13.60 4.43 -7.95
N GLY A 315 -12.72 5.38 -7.65
CA GLY A 315 -12.27 6.44 -8.56
C GLY A 315 -10.81 6.26 -8.94
N SER A 316 -10.46 6.69 -10.17
CA SER A 316 -9.06 6.69 -10.64
C SER A 316 -8.27 7.79 -9.93
N VAL A 317 -7.20 7.40 -9.25
CA VAL A 317 -6.28 8.34 -8.59
C VAL A 317 -5.53 9.13 -9.66
N GLN A 318 -5.03 8.48 -10.72
CA GLN A 318 -4.32 9.15 -11.81
C GLN A 318 -5.17 10.24 -12.48
N GLN A 319 -6.47 10.00 -12.63
CA GLN A 319 -7.36 10.99 -13.27
C GLN A 319 -7.49 12.27 -12.45
N VAL A 320 -7.50 12.17 -11.12
CA VAL A 320 -7.73 13.32 -10.22
C VAL A 320 -6.44 13.96 -9.71
N ALA A 321 -5.40 13.16 -9.48
CA ALA A 321 -4.11 13.57 -8.95
C ALA A 321 -3.04 13.77 -10.06
N GLY A 322 -3.29 13.29 -11.28
CA GLY A 322 -2.24 13.12 -12.30
C GLY A 322 -1.29 11.97 -11.95
N GLY A 323 -0.10 11.97 -12.54
CA GLY A 323 0.91 10.94 -12.32
C GLY A 323 1.02 9.94 -13.48
N GLU A 324 2.08 9.15 -13.45
CA GLU A 324 2.30 8.09 -14.43
C GLU A 324 1.50 6.83 -14.07
N ALA A 325 1.32 5.97 -15.07
CA ALA A 325 0.72 4.66 -14.85
C ALA A 325 1.53 3.91 -13.79
N ALA A 326 0.83 3.26 -12.86
CA ALA A 326 1.40 2.56 -11.72
C ALA A 326 1.29 1.05 -11.90
N LEU A 327 2.41 0.41 -12.25
CA LEU A 327 2.51 -1.05 -12.26
C LEU A 327 3.24 -1.48 -11.00
N GLY A 328 2.57 -2.26 -10.16
CA GLY A 328 3.19 -2.84 -8.98
C GLY A 328 2.54 -2.37 -7.68
N PRO A 329 3.31 -2.31 -6.58
CA PRO A 329 2.75 -2.31 -5.26
C PRO A 329 2.16 -0.96 -4.90
N VAL A 330 1.21 -0.99 -3.97
CA VAL A 330 0.53 0.19 -3.45
C VAL A 330 0.39 0.03 -1.96
N THR A 331 0.57 1.13 -1.24
CA THR A 331 0.28 1.23 0.18
C THR A 331 -0.48 2.51 0.47
N ILE A 332 -1.35 2.45 1.46
CA ILE A 332 -2.06 3.61 1.99
C ILE A 332 -1.88 3.65 3.51
N THR A 333 -1.65 4.84 4.03
CA THR A 333 -1.52 5.15 5.46
C THR A 333 -2.37 6.38 5.77
N GLY A 334 -2.81 6.52 7.02
CA GLY A 334 -3.74 7.55 7.45
C GLY A 334 -3.22 8.31 8.67
N TYR A 335 -3.57 9.59 8.74
CA TYR A 335 -3.20 10.55 9.78
C TYR A 335 -4.39 11.07 10.58
#